data_AF-A0A927JCW8-F1
#
_entry.id   AF-A0A927JCW8-F1
#
_cell.length_a   1.000
_cell.length_b   1.000
_cell.length_c   1.000
_cell.angle_alpha   90.00
_cell.angle_beta   90.00
_cell.angle_gamma   90.00
#
_symmetry.space_group_name_H-M   'P 1'
#
loop_
_entity.id
_entity.type
_entity.pdbx_description
1 polymer ?
#
loop_
_entity_poly.entity_id
_entity_poly.type
_entity_poly.pdbx_seq_one_letter_code
_entity_poly.pdbx_strand_id
1 'polypeptide(L)'
;MTDQAMTSTRPRWSAAEAARRCNVGRATIQRALDGGKLPGAVKTEDGWQIPLEDLLAAGFKPDRPAPPEDAPAKAEAARGSDKPEVPELAKLEGRVKELETELLSIKSRAESEAALRAAAEILAQERLDRVSDLRTALRMLEAAKPVGTSDAAAPAASPAAGTQQRSRPPRRRTLREWWDDRRHEPPAGNGAATSRIVVEDQA
;
A
#
# COMPACT_ATOMS: atom_id res chain seq x y z
N MET A 1 60.16 0.22 -11.02
CA MET A 1 59.56 1.17 -10.06
C MET A 1 58.11 0.75 -9.89
N THR A 2 57.80 0.35 -8.66
CA THR A 2 56.62 -0.38 -8.19
C THR A 2 55.37 0.49 -8.15
N ASP A 3 54.34 0.07 -8.86
CA ASP A 3 53.02 0.72 -8.84
C ASP A 3 51.98 -0.27 -8.26
N GLN A 4 51.88 -0.32 -6.93
CA GLN A 4 50.83 -1.06 -6.20
C GLN A 4 50.48 -0.34 -4.89
N ALA A 5 50.21 0.97 -4.95
CA ALA A 5 49.91 1.77 -3.77
C ALA A 5 48.52 2.42 -3.77
N MET A 6 47.51 1.85 -4.45
CA MET A 6 46.11 2.30 -4.38
C MET A 6 45.04 1.21 -4.50
N THR A 7 45.28 -0.04 -4.07
CA THR A 7 44.22 -1.06 -4.03
C THR A 7 43.52 -1.04 -2.68
N SER A 8 42.31 -0.46 -2.64
CA SER A 8 41.26 -0.73 -1.65
C SER A 8 41.42 -2.15 -1.06
N THR A 9 41.63 -2.24 0.26
CA THR A 9 41.80 -3.49 1.02
C THR A 9 40.57 -4.37 0.85
N ARG A 10 40.53 -5.13 -0.25
CA ARG A 10 39.51 -6.17 -0.45
C ARG A 10 39.91 -7.37 0.41
N PRO A 11 38.97 -7.92 1.19
CA PRO A 11 39.28 -8.98 2.12
C PRO A 11 39.76 -10.22 1.37
N ARG A 12 40.82 -10.84 1.88
CA ARG A 12 41.35 -12.13 1.44
C ARG A 12 41.12 -13.14 2.54
N TRP A 13 40.69 -14.33 2.18
CA TRP A 13 40.32 -15.36 3.14
C TRP A 13 41.14 -16.62 2.96
N SER A 14 41.36 -17.32 4.07
CA SER A 14 41.90 -18.67 4.02
C SER A 14 40.90 -19.62 3.35
N ALA A 15 41.36 -20.74 2.78
CA ALA A 15 40.45 -21.74 2.20
C ALA A 15 39.38 -22.25 3.19
N ALA A 16 39.73 -22.39 4.47
CA ALA A 16 38.80 -22.80 5.52
C ALA A 16 37.78 -21.69 5.88
N GLU A 17 38.19 -20.43 5.81
CA GLU A 17 37.31 -19.30 6.06
C GLU A 17 36.38 -19.03 4.87
N ALA A 18 36.88 -19.14 3.64
CA ALA A 18 36.08 -19.08 2.42
C ALA A 18 34.99 -20.17 2.42
N ALA A 19 35.33 -21.40 2.79
CA ALA A 19 34.38 -22.50 2.92
C ALA A 19 33.26 -22.18 3.92
N ARG A 20 33.62 -21.66 5.10
CA ARG A 20 32.66 -21.25 6.13
C ARG A 20 31.75 -20.12 5.65
N ARG A 21 32.32 -19.04 5.10
CA ARG A 21 31.54 -17.87 4.64
C ARG A 21 30.61 -18.20 3.49
N CYS A 22 31.03 -19.06 2.58
CA CYS A 22 30.22 -19.47 1.42
C CYS A 22 29.27 -20.63 1.74
N ASN A 23 29.26 -21.13 2.98
CA ASN A 23 28.51 -22.30 3.42
C ASN A 23 28.71 -23.54 2.53
N VAL A 24 29.96 -23.83 2.17
CA VAL A 24 30.35 -25.01 1.37
C VAL A 24 31.42 -25.83 2.09
N GLY A 25 31.54 -27.12 1.75
CA GLY A 25 32.62 -27.96 2.27
C GLY A 25 34.01 -27.50 1.79
N ARG A 26 35.04 -27.68 2.64
CA ARG A 26 36.45 -27.35 2.30
C ARG A 26 36.93 -28.06 1.03
N ALA A 27 36.46 -29.28 0.77
CA ALA A 27 36.79 -30.04 -0.44
C ALA A 27 36.29 -29.35 -1.72
N THR A 28 35.18 -28.62 -1.67
CA THR A 28 34.63 -27.87 -2.81
C THR A 28 35.53 -26.68 -3.16
N ILE A 29 36.00 -25.95 -2.16
CA ILE A 29 36.98 -24.86 -2.34
C ILE A 29 38.30 -25.43 -2.89
N GLN A 30 38.77 -26.56 -2.36
CA GLN A 30 39.99 -27.19 -2.85
C GLN A 30 39.86 -27.63 -4.32
N ARG A 31 38.74 -28.26 -4.69
CA ARG A 31 38.47 -28.63 -6.10
C ARG A 31 38.41 -27.40 -7.02
N ALA A 32 37.93 -26.26 -6.54
CA ALA A 32 37.91 -25.01 -7.30
C ALA A 32 39.33 -24.43 -7.50
N LEU A 33 40.21 -24.55 -6.50
CA LEU A 33 41.62 -24.20 -6.62
C LEU A 33 42.34 -25.12 -7.61
N ASP A 34 42.18 -26.44 -7.46
CA ASP A 34 42.81 -27.44 -8.33
C ASP A 34 42.30 -27.33 -9.79
N GLY A 35 41.03 -26.96 -9.96
CA GLY A 35 40.40 -26.70 -11.25
C GLY A 35 40.69 -25.32 -11.84
N GLY A 36 41.54 -24.50 -11.20
CA GLY A 36 41.95 -23.18 -11.71
C GLY A 36 40.83 -22.13 -11.76
N LYS A 37 39.72 -22.34 -11.04
CA LYS A 37 38.57 -21.40 -11.03
C LYS A 37 38.81 -20.15 -10.19
N LEU A 38 39.91 -20.13 -9.41
CA LEU A 38 40.28 -19.05 -8.50
C LEU A 38 41.69 -18.54 -8.89
N PRO A 39 41.82 -17.79 -9.98
CA PRO A 39 43.12 -17.48 -10.60
C PRO A 39 44.00 -16.54 -9.75
N GLY A 40 43.42 -15.71 -8.90
CA GLY A 40 44.11 -14.81 -7.97
C GLY A 40 44.39 -15.42 -6.60
N ALA A 41 44.10 -16.72 -6.39
CA ALA A 41 44.45 -17.43 -5.17
C ALA A 41 45.96 -17.69 -5.08
N VAL A 42 46.57 -17.29 -3.96
CA VAL A 42 48.02 -17.43 -3.74
C VAL A 42 48.27 -18.37 -2.56
N LYS A 43 49.21 -19.30 -2.72
CA LYS A 43 49.64 -20.18 -1.62
C LYS A 43 50.70 -19.46 -0.78
N THR A 44 50.38 -19.17 0.47
CA THR A 44 51.25 -18.56 1.49
C THR A 44 51.71 -19.64 2.48
N GLU A 45 52.62 -19.32 3.39
CA GLU A 45 53.09 -20.21 4.47
C GLU A 45 51.93 -20.72 5.34
N ASP A 46 50.93 -19.87 5.61
CA ASP A 46 49.72 -20.21 6.37
C ASP A 46 48.64 -20.95 5.56
N GLY A 47 48.90 -21.20 4.26
CA GLY A 47 47.97 -21.83 3.33
C GLY A 47 47.44 -20.89 2.25
N TRP A 48 46.32 -21.27 1.65
CA TRP A 48 45.74 -20.54 0.51
C TRP A 48 45.09 -19.22 0.93
N GLN A 49 45.47 -18.14 0.25
CA GLN A 49 44.89 -16.80 0.38
C GLN A 49 44.05 -16.47 -0.86
N ILE A 50 42.73 -16.57 -0.71
CA ILE A 50 41.76 -16.46 -1.80
C ILE A 50 41.11 -15.07 -1.76
N PRO A 51 41.17 -14.27 -2.84
CA PRO A 51 40.43 -13.01 -2.95
C PRO A 51 38.92 -13.24 -2.94
N LEU A 52 38.17 -12.31 -2.34
CA LEU A 52 36.70 -12.28 -2.45
C LEU A 52 36.22 -12.27 -3.91
N GLU A 53 36.88 -11.52 -4.78
CA GLU A 53 36.48 -11.38 -6.20
C GLU A 53 36.49 -12.72 -6.94
N ASP A 54 37.51 -13.54 -6.69
CA ASP A 54 37.62 -14.86 -7.30
C ASP A 54 36.51 -15.79 -6.82
N LEU A 55 36.15 -15.69 -5.53
CA LEU A 55 35.04 -16.46 -4.98
C LEU A 55 33.73 -16.08 -5.65
N LEU A 56 33.45 -14.79 -5.80
CA LEU A 56 32.26 -14.28 -6.49
C LEU A 56 32.27 -14.68 -7.98
N ALA A 57 33.41 -14.56 -8.65
CA ALA A 57 33.57 -14.93 -10.06
C ALA A 57 33.38 -16.44 -10.29
N ALA A 58 33.82 -17.27 -9.34
CA ALA A 58 33.59 -18.71 -9.35
C ALA A 58 32.15 -19.10 -8.94
N GLY A 59 31.30 -18.12 -8.60
CA GLY A 59 29.89 -18.31 -8.25
C GLY A 59 29.63 -18.65 -6.79
N PHE A 60 30.63 -18.55 -5.92
CA PHE A 60 30.44 -18.66 -4.48
C PHE A 60 29.79 -17.39 -3.93
N LYS A 61 28.91 -17.56 -2.93
CA LYS A 61 28.14 -16.46 -2.32
C LYS A 61 28.46 -16.39 -0.82
N PRO A 62 29.47 -15.61 -0.42
CA PRO A 62 29.75 -15.41 0.99
C PRO A 62 28.64 -14.62 1.69
N ASP A 63 28.43 -14.90 2.97
CA ASP A 63 27.48 -14.21 3.85
C ASP A 63 26.00 -14.33 3.46
N ARG A 64 25.64 -15.37 2.69
CA ARG A 64 24.22 -15.72 2.52
C ARG A 64 23.66 -16.09 3.90
N PRO A 65 22.57 -15.45 4.38
CA PRO A 65 21.96 -15.83 5.64
C PRO A 65 21.56 -17.31 5.57
N ALA A 66 22.03 -18.10 6.53
CA ALA A 66 21.72 -19.51 6.63
C ALA A 66 20.20 -19.69 6.80
N PRO A 67 19.57 -20.67 6.12
CA PRO A 67 18.22 -21.12 6.50
C PRO A 67 18.22 -21.53 7.98
N PRO A 68 17.13 -21.30 8.74
CA PRO A 68 17.07 -21.64 10.16
C PRO A 68 17.36 -23.14 10.36
N GLU A 69 18.36 -23.44 11.19
CA GLU A 69 18.85 -24.79 11.46
C GLU A 69 18.01 -25.52 12.51
N ASP A 70 17.43 -26.64 12.12
CA ASP A 70 17.37 -27.84 12.95
C ASP A 70 18.28 -28.91 12.27
N ALA A 71 19.25 -29.42 13.04
CA ALA A 71 20.49 -30.12 12.65
C ALA A 71 20.34 -31.57 12.10
N PRO A 72 21.41 -32.37 11.83
CA PRO A 72 22.82 -32.09 11.52
C PRO A 72 23.31 -32.71 10.18
N ALA A 73 24.53 -32.37 9.76
CA ALA A 73 25.18 -32.79 8.53
C ALA A 73 25.32 -34.32 8.33
N LYS A 74 24.85 -34.82 7.18
CA LYS A 74 25.51 -35.90 6.43
C LYS A 74 25.58 -35.51 4.96
N ALA A 75 26.81 -35.46 4.44
CA ALA A 75 27.06 -35.54 3.02
C ALA A 75 26.54 -36.90 2.53
N GLU A 76 25.61 -36.87 1.56
CA GLU A 76 25.49 -37.74 0.39
C GLU A 76 24.02 -37.80 -0.08
N ALA A 77 23.71 -37.09 -1.18
CA ALA A 77 22.87 -37.58 -2.27
C ALA A 77 22.74 -36.51 -3.37
N ALA A 78 23.01 -36.95 -4.61
CA ALA A 78 22.35 -36.57 -5.86
C ALA A 78 22.26 -35.06 -6.22
N ARG A 79 22.74 -34.59 -7.38
CA ARG A 79 22.00 -34.75 -8.66
C ARG A 79 20.50 -35.03 -8.49
N GLY A 80 19.82 -34.24 -7.69
CA GLY A 80 18.39 -34.02 -7.78
C GLY A 80 18.23 -32.61 -8.31
N SER A 81 17.82 -32.48 -9.56
CA SER A 81 16.97 -31.36 -9.93
C SER A 81 15.83 -31.32 -8.92
N ASP A 82 15.94 -30.43 -7.92
CA ASP A 82 14.89 -30.14 -6.96
C ASP A 82 13.67 -29.71 -7.75
N LYS A 83 12.84 -30.70 -8.05
CA LYS A 83 11.44 -30.51 -8.39
C LYS A 83 10.90 -29.86 -7.12
N PRO A 84 10.57 -28.56 -7.09
CA PRO A 84 10.06 -27.95 -5.88
C PRO A 84 8.86 -28.80 -5.47
N GLU A 85 8.94 -29.29 -4.24
CA GLU A 85 7.92 -30.12 -3.64
C GLU A 85 6.60 -29.39 -3.87
N VAL A 86 5.71 -29.98 -4.68
CA VAL A 86 4.38 -29.45 -5.03
C VAL A 86 3.66 -28.73 -3.87
N PRO A 87 3.74 -29.19 -2.59
CA PRO A 87 3.19 -28.45 -1.46
C PRO A 87 3.78 -27.05 -1.20
N GLU A 88 5.09 -26.82 -1.39
CA GLU A 88 5.71 -25.51 -1.18
C GLU A 88 5.29 -24.49 -2.25
N LEU A 89 5.19 -24.93 -3.51
CA LEU A 89 4.62 -24.09 -4.57
C LEU A 89 3.18 -23.70 -4.28
N ALA A 90 2.34 -24.65 -3.83
CA ALA A 90 0.96 -24.36 -3.47
C ALA A 90 0.83 -23.36 -2.31
N LYS A 91 1.73 -23.43 -1.30
CA LYS A 91 1.80 -22.45 -0.22
C LYS A 91 2.19 -21.05 -0.72
N LEU A 92 3.21 -20.98 -1.59
CA LEU A 92 3.65 -19.73 -2.19
C LEU A 92 2.55 -19.10 -3.06
N GLU A 93 1.87 -19.89 -3.88
CA GLU A 93 0.71 -19.43 -4.66
C GLU A 93 -0.43 -18.93 -3.78
N GLY A 94 -0.71 -19.62 -2.66
CA GLY A 94 -1.66 -19.17 -1.66
C GLY A 94 -1.28 -17.82 -1.06
N ARG A 95 0.00 -17.66 -0.69
CA ARG A 95 0.52 -16.41 -0.14
C ARG A 95 0.49 -15.26 -1.16
N VAL A 96 0.78 -15.54 -2.43
CA VAL A 96 0.67 -14.54 -3.52
C VAL A 96 -0.77 -14.08 -3.68
N LYS A 97 -1.74 -15.02 -3.73
CA LYS A 97 -3.17 -14.68 -3.82
C LYS A 97 -3.64 -13.84 -2.63
N GLU A 98 -3.22 -14.19 -1.42
CA GLU A 98 -3.52 -13.42 -0.22
C GLU A 98 -2.97 -12.00 -0.33
N LEU A 99 -1.69 -11.85 -0.69
CA LEU A 99 -1.08 -10.53 -0.89
C LEU A 99 -1.75 -9.72 -2.01
N GLU A 100 -2.16 -10.36 -3.10
CA GLU A 100 -2.89 -9.71 -4.19
C GLU A 100 -4.25 -9.18 -3.70
N THR A 101 -4.99 -9.97 -2.92
CA THR A 101 -6.26 -9.55 -2.33
C THR A 101 -6.08 -8.40 -1.32
N GLU A 102 -5.04 -8.46 -0.48
CA GLU A 102 -4.67 -7.36 0.41
C GLU A 102 -4.35 -6.09 -0.38
N LEU A 103 -3.54 -6.20 -1.43
CA LEU A 103 -3.17 -5.05 -2.29
C LEU A 103 -4.40 -4.43 -2.97
N LEU A 104 -5.34 -5.24 -3.46
CA LEU A 104 -6.60 -4.77 -4.03
C LEU A 104 -7.46 -4.05 -2.98
N SER A 105 -7.51 -4.56 -1.74
CA SER A 105 -8.24 -3.92 -0.65
C SER A 105 -7.65 -2.56 -0.26
N ILE A 106 -6.31 -2.44 -0.25
CA ILE A 106 -5.60 -1.20 0.07
C ILE A 106 -5.81 -0.18 -1.05
N LYS A 107 -5.68 -0.60 -2.31
CA LYS A 107 -5.90 0.26 -3.48
C LYS A 107 -7.32 0.80 -3.52
N SER A 108 -8.33 -0.06 -3.39
CA SER A 108 -9.74 0.37 -3.39
C SER A 108 -10.05 1.34 -2.24
N ARG A 109 -9.48 1.12 -1.05
CA ARG A 109 -9.61 2.07 0.06
C ARG A 109 -8.98 3.43 -0.27
N ALA A 110 -7.77 3.44 -0.82
CA ALA A 110 -7.07 4.67 -1.21
C ALA A 110 -7.83 5.43 -2.31
N GLU A 111 -8.35 4.72 -3.31
CA GLU A 111 -9.18 5.28 -4.37
C GLU A 111 -10.47 5.90 -3.83
N SER A 112 -11.16 5.20 -2.91
CA SER A 112 -12.37 5.72 -2.28
C SER A 112 -12.11 7.01 -1.50
N GLU A 113 -10.98 7.08 -0.79
CA GLU A 113 -10.59 8.25 -0.02
C GLU A 113 -10.20 9.42 -0.93
N ALA A 114 -9.45 9.15 -2.01
CA ALA A 114 -9.11 10.14 -3.02
C ALA A 114 -10.36 10.71 -3.71
N ALA A 115 -11.33 9.86 -4.05
CA ALA A 115 -12.59 10.28 -4.64
C ALA A 115 -13.40 11.18 -3.68
N LEU A 116 -13.45 10.84 -2.39
CA LEU A 116 -14.09 11.67 -1.37
C LEU A 116 -13.42 13.03 -1.21
N ARG A 117 -12.07 13.09 -1.22
CA ARG A 117 -11.32 14.35 -1.17
C ARG A 117 -11.62 15.22 -2.39
N ALA A 118 -11.53 14.65 -3.60
CA ALA A 118 -11.79 15.37 -4.83
C ALA A 118 -13.23 15.92 -4.88
N ALA A 119 -14.22 15.12 -4.46
CA ALA A 119 -15.62 15.59 -4.38
C ALA A 119 -15.81 16.74 -3.38
N ALA A 120 -15.11 16.67 -2.23
CA ALA A 120 -15.15 17.74 -1.23
C ALA A 120 -14.50 19.03 -1.74
N GLU A 121 -13.39 18.93 -2.49
CA GLU A 121 -12.71 20.06 -3.11
C GLU A 121 -13.57 20.73 -4.18
N ILE A 122 -14.21 19.95 -5.06
CA ILE A 122 -15.14 20.47 -6.07
C ILE A 122 -16.28 21.23 -5.39
N LEU A 123 -16.91 20.65 -4.37
CA LEU A 123 -18.00 21.30 -3.65
C LEU A 123 -17.53 22.58 -2.93
N ALA A 124 -16.31 22.59 -2.38
CA ALA A 124 -15.74 23.78 -1.77
C ALA A 124 -15.52 24.88 -2.82
N GLN A 125 -15.00 24.55 -4.00
CA GLN A 125 -14.82 25.49 -5.10
C GLN A 125 -16.16 26.06 -5.57
N GLU A 126 -17.16 25.22 -5.81
CA GLU A 126 -18.50 25.68 -6.18
C GLU A 126 -19.10 26.64 -5.15
N ARG A 127 -18.86 26.39 -3.84
CA ARG A 127 -19.33 27.28 -2.77
C ARG A 127 -18.60 28.61 -2.79
N LEU A 128 -17.30 28.62 -3.04
CA LEU A 128 -16.51 29.84 -3.16
C LEU A 128 -17.02 30.69 -4.33
N ASP A 129 -17.26 30.07 -5.47
CA ASP A 129 -17.76 30.73 -6.67
C ASP A 129 -19.15 31.34 -6.41
N ARG A 130 -20.09 30.57 -5.84
CA ARG A 130 -21.42 31.09 -5.47
C ARG A 130 -21.36 32.23 -4.47
N VAL A 131 -20.48 32.17 -3.47
CA VAL A 131 -20.30 33.27 -2.50
C VAL A 131 -19.75 34.51 -3.19
N SER A 132 -18.85 34.35 -4.17
CA SER A 132 -18.30 35.45 -4.94
C SER A 132 -19.35 36.14 -5.82
N ASP A 133 -20.21 35.35 -6.49
CA ASP A 133 -21.32 35.85 -7.29
C ASP A 133 -22.34 36.59 -6.43
N LEU A 134 -22.72 36.02 -5.28
CA LEU A 134 -23.65 36.64 -4.33
C LEU A 134 -23.11 37.98 -3.81
N ARG A 135 -21.81 38.04 -3.45
CA ARG A 135 -21.18 39.30 -3.04
C ARG A 135 -21.21 40.34 -4.15
N THR A 136 -21.00 39.93 -5.39
CA THR A 136 -21.03 40.84 -6.54
C THR A 136 -22.45 41.36 -6.81
N ALA A 137 -23.46 40.48 -6.77
CA ALA A 137 -24.86 40.88 -6.91
C ALA A 137 -25.30 41.84 -5.79
N LEU A 138 -24.91 41.58 -4.54
CA LEU A 138 -25.19 42.49 -3.42
C LEU A 138 -24.54 43.86 -3.62
N ARG A 139 -23.27 43.93 -4.06
CA ARG A 139 -22.62 45.20 -4.38
C ARG A 139 -23.36 45.96 -5.48
N MET A 140 -23.86 45.27 -6.51
CA MET A 140 -24.64 45.91 -7.58
C MET A 140 -25.97 46.48 -7.06
N LEU A 141 -26.66 45.75 -6.17
CA LEU A 141 -27.91 46.22 -5.56
C LEU A 141 -27.68 47.40 -4.59
N GLU A 142 -26.62 47.36 -3.80
CA GLU A 142 -26.22 48.46 -2.91
C GLU A 142 -25.86 49.71 -3.71
N ALA A 143 -25.09 49.57 -4.80
CA ALA A 143 -24.74 50.67 -5.68
C ALA A 143 -25.96 51.25 -6.43
N ALA A 144 -26.96 50.43 -6.73
CA ALA A 144 -28.20 50.85 -7.37
C ALA A 144 -29.22 51.49 -6.40
N LYS A 145 -28.98 51.46 -5.07
CA LYS A 145 -29.83 52.17 -4.10
C LYS A 145 -29.57 53.68 -4.21
N PRO A 146 -30.52 54.49 -4.70
CA PRO A 146 -30.31 55.93 -4.79
C PRO A 146 -30.16 56.53 -3.39
N VAL A 147 -29.15 57.38 -3.20
CA VAL A 147 -28.98 58.27 -2.05
C VAL A 147 -30.17 59.22 -2.02
N GLY A 148 -31.25 58.84 -1.32
CA GLY A 148 -32.47 59.67 -1.31
C GLY A 148 -33.65 59.20 -0.46
N THR A 149 -33.56 58.09 0.28
CA THR A 149 -34.65 57.69 1.20
C THR A 149 -34.09 57.15 2.52
N SER A 150 -33.65 58.08 3.37
CA SER A 150 -33.57 57.86 4.80
C SER A 150 -33.96 59.13 5.52
N ASP A 151 -35.23 59.50 5.42
CA ASP A 151 -35.92 60.15 6.52
C ASP A 151 -37.42 59.81 6.47
N ALA A 152 -37.82 58.79 7.23
CA ALA A 152 -39.22 58.54 7.60
C ALA A 152 -39.24 57.62 8.82
N ALA A 153 -39.34 58.29 9.97
CA ALA A 153 -39.60 57.82 11.32
C ALA A 153 -40.35 56.48 11.47
N ALA A 154 -39.84 55.69 12.43
CA ALA A 154 -40.59 54.64 13.10
C ALA A 154 -41.79 55.22 13.88
N PRO A 155 -42.87 54.44 14.05
CA PRO A 155 -43.57 54.45 15.32
C PRO A 155 -43.56 53.07 15.99
N ALA A 156 -43.23 53.11 17.27
CA ALA A 156 -43.38 52.02 18.22
C ALA A 156 -44.87 51.70 18.44
N ALA A 157 -45.22 50.40 18.43
CA ALA A 157 -46.38 49.90 19.17
C ALA A 157 -46.26 48.38 19.41
N SER A 158 -46.12 48.01 20.67
CA SER A 158 -46.59 46.76 21.27
C SER A 158 -46.86 47.06 22.75
N PRO A 159 -47.73 46.33 23.48
CA PRO A 159 -48.21 44.97 23.17
C PRO A 159 -49.73 44.74 23.37
N ALA A 160 -50.29 43.73 22.73
CA ALA A 160 -51.54 43.10 23.18
C ALA A 160 -51.41 41.59 23.09
N ALA A 161 -51.63 40.94 24.24
CA ALA A 161 -51.50 39.51 24.45
C ALA A 161 -52.51 38.73 23.60
N GLY A 162 -51.99 38.02 22.60
CA GLY A 162 -52.67 36.92 21.93
C GLY A 162 -51.87 35.65 22.14
N THR A 163 -52.32 34.79 23.05
CA THR A 163 -51.72 33.48 23.32
C THR A 163 -51.93 32.56 22.11
N GLN A 164 -51.11 32.70 21.08
CA GLN A 164 -50.99 31.69 20.04
C GLN A 164 -50.16 30.55 20.61
N GLN A 165 -50.83 29.44 20.93
CA GLN A 165 -50.21 28.14 21.13
C GLN A 165 -49.31 27.83 19.94
N ARG A 166 -48.00 28.06 20.10
CA ARG A 166 -46.99 27.55 19.19
C ARG A 166 -46.98 26.03 19.35
N SER A 167 -47.50 25.33 18.35
CA SER A 167 -47.26 23.92 18.14
C SER A 167 -45.74 23.69 18.25
N ARG A 168 -45.33 22.90 19.25
CA ARG A 168 -43.94 22.47 19.40
C ARG A 168 -43.48 21.85 18.07
N PRO A 169 -42.36 22.29 17.47
CA PRO A 169 -41.81 21.55 16.35
C PRO A 169 -41.46 20.13 16.84
N PRO A 170 -41.73 19.07 16.05
CA PRO A 170 -41.29 17.73 16.43
C PRO A 170 -39.78 17.78 16.65
N ARG A 171 -39.30 17.11 17.71
CA ARG A 171 -37.87 17.01 18.02
C ARG A 171 -37.15 16.57 16.74
N ARG A 172 -36.14 17.33 16.31
CA ARG A 172 -35.27 16.93 15.20
C ARG A 172 -34.64 15.59 15.59
N ARG A 173 -35.00 14.53 14.87
CA ARG A 173 -34.35 13.21 14.99
C ARG A 173 -32.85 13.40 14.86
N THR A 174 -32.11 12.77 15.75
CA THR A 174 -30.66 12.70 15.63
C THR A 174 -30.29 11.79 14.46
N LEU A 175 -29.12 12.00 13.88
CA LEU A 175 -28.63 11.16 12.77
C LEU A 175 -28.63 9.67 13.15
N ARG A 176 -28.36 9.36 14.43
CA ARG A 176 -28.34 8.00 14.97
C ARG A 176 -29.73 7.34 14.96
N GLU A 177 -30.77 8.06 15.36
CA GLU A 177 -32.16 7.56 15.32
C GLU A 177 -32.65 7.31 13.89
N TRP A 178 -32.16 8.08 12.91
CA TRP A 178 -32.47 7.86 11.50
C TRP A 178 -31.83 6.59 10.93
N TRP A 179 -30.63 6.23 11.41
CA TRP A 179 -29.95 5.00 11.00
C TRP A 179 -30.50 3.74 11.68
N ASP A 180 -31.05 3.86 12.90
CA ASP A 180 -31.65 2.71 13.60
C ASP A 180 -33.03 2.31 13.04
N ASP A 181 -33.84 3.28 12.62
CA ASP A 181 -35.16 3.05 12.00
C ASP A 181 -35.03 2.26 10.67
N ARG A 182 -34.02 2.61 9.86
CA ARG A 182 -33.77 1.97 8.56
C ARG A 182 -33.20 0.55 8.68
N ARG A 183 -32.68 0.17 9.86
CA ARG A 183 -32.20 -1.20 10.13
C ARG A 183 -33.30 -2.15 10.58
N HIS A 184 -34.46 -1.64 10.99
CA HIS A 184 -35.56 -2.42 11.57
C HIS A 184 -36.82 -2.43 10.72
N GLU A 185 -36.79 -1.92 9.49
CA GLU A 185 -37.93 -2.00 8.58
C GLU A 185 -38.10 -3.46 8.11
N PRO A 186 -39.17 -4.18 8.52
CA PRO A 186 -39.43 -5.50 7.98
C PRO A 186 -39.75 -5.35 6.48
N PRO A 187 -39.33 -6.29 5.62
CA PRO A 187 -39.63 -6.20 4.20
C PRO A 187 -41.14 -6.15 4.01
N ALA A 188 -41.65 -5.00 3.57
CA ALA A 188 -43.02 -4.89 3.12
C ALA A 188 -43.20 -5.88 1.95
N GLY A 189 -44.00 -6.92 2.21
CA GLY A 189 -44.28 -7.97 1.25
C GLY A 189 -44.99 -7.43 0.00
N ASN A 190 -44.36 -7.70 -1.15
CA ASN A 190 -44.92 -7.99 -2.47
C ASN A 190 -45.94 -7.03 -3.11
N GLY A 191 -45.47 -6.33 -4.14
CA GLY A 191 -46.21 -6.09 -5.38
C GLY A 191 -45.31 -6.50 -6.56
N ALA A 192 -45.67 -7.57 -7.26
CA ALA A 192 -44.89 -8.22 -8.30
C ALA A 192 -44.67 -7.35 -9.56
N ALA A 193 -43.45 -7.40 -10.10
CA ALA A 193 -43.18 -7.23 -11.54
C ALA A 193 -41.84 -7.92 -11.89
N THR A 194 -41.91 -9.23 -12.12
CA THR A 194 -40.83 -10.03 -12.69
C THR A 194 -40.55 -9.55 -14.12
N SER A 195 -39.53 -8.72 -14.32
CA SER A 195 -38.95 -8.52 -15.66
C SER A 195 -38.06 -9.72 -15.96
N ARG A 196 -38.63 -10.67 -16.70
CA ARG A 196 -37.95 -11.85 -17.23
C ARG A 196 -37.02 -11.39 -18.36
N ILE A 197 -35.73 -11.26 -18.08
CA ILE A 197 -34.70 -11.12 -19.11
C ILE A 197 -34.54 -12.50 -19.76
N VAL A 198 -35.07 -12.64 -20.98
CA VAL A 198 -34.78 -13.77 -21.86
C VAL A 198 -33.48 -13.42 -22.58
N VAL A 199 -32.42 -14.18 -22.31
CA VAL A 199 -31.21 -14.22 -23.13
C VAL A 199 -31.49 -15.27 -24.21
N GLU A 200 -31.81 -14.82 -25.42
CA GLU A 200 -31.80 -15.67 -26.61
C GLU A 200 -30.36 -15.80 -27.09
N ASP A 201 -29.82 -17.01 -26.96
CA ASP A 201 -28.60 -17.47 -27.58
C ASP A 201 -29.02 -18.13 -28.91
N GLN A 202 -28.58 -17.58 -30.04
CA GLN A 202 -28.78 -18.17 -31.37
C GLN A 202 -27.40 -18.55 -31.94
N ALA A 203 -27.27 -19.86 -32.18
CA ALA A 203 -26.22 -20.50 -32.97
C ALA A 203 -26.49 -20.38 -34.47
#